data_AF-A0A838GFQ4-F1
#
_entry.id   AF-A0A838GFQ4-F1
#
_cell.length_a   1.000
_cell.length_b   1.000
_cell.length_c   1.000
_cell.angle_alpha   90.00
_cell.angle_beta   90.00
_cell.angle_gamma   90.00
#
_symmetry.space_group_name_H-M   'P 1'
#
loop_
_entity.id
_entity.type
_entity.pdbx_description
1 polymer ?
#
loop_
_entity_poly.entity_id
_entity_poly.type
_entity_poly.pdbx_seq_one_letter_code
_entity_poly.pdbx_strand_id
1 'polypeptide(L)'
;AERDFDAEVMGLNDVPMEDQPEPRVVHLAFQVMVGIGTTLILVSLWFWATAWRKGRVEPNTWQLRALVALAPAGFIAIEAGWIVTEVGRQPWIIQGVMRTEDAVTQVPNQFAAFGGFTILYALLAVTTVWLLRLLAKSRPPVERTSEEAPHVA
;
A
#
# COMPACT_ATOMS: atom_id res chain seq x y z
N ALA A 1 -16.26 4.86 17.69
CA ALA A 1 -17.57 4.21 17.75
C ALA A 1 -18.20 4.66 19.05
N GLU A 2 -19.28 5.43 18.96
CA GLU A 2 -20.14 5.68 20.12
C GLU A 2 -20.53 4.32 20.70
N ARG A 3 -20.51 4.17 22.04
CA ARG A 3 -20.85 2.90 22.72
C ARG A 3 -22.37 2.65 22.69
N ASP A 4 -23.01 3.05 21.60
CA ASP A 4 -24.43 3.03 21.36
C ASP A 4 -24.66 2.27 20.05
N PHE A 5 -25.48 1.23 20.10
CA PHE A 5 -25.81 0.42 18.93
C PHE A 5 -26.87 1.09 18.04
N ASP A 6 -27.58 2.08 18.57
CA ASP A 6 -28.64 2.82 17.88
C ASP A 6 -28.14 4.16 17.29
N ALA A 7 -26.82 4.41 17.32
CA ALA A 7 -26.21 5.61 16.76
C ALA A 7 -26.49 5.73 15.26
N GLU A 8 -27.20 6.79 14.87
CA GLU A 8 -27.57 7.05 13.49
C GLU A 8 -26.36 7.56 12.70
N VAL A 9 -26.01 6.84 11.62
CA VAL A 9 -24.93 7.23 10.71
C VAL A 9 -25.51 8.07 9.60
N MET A 10 -25.01 9.31 9.46
CA MET A 10 -25.41 10.22 8.38
C MET A 10 -25.28 9.56 7.01
N GLY A 11 -26.37 9.57 6.24
CA GLY A 11 -26.41 9.00 4.91
C GLY A 11 -25.78 9.94 3.88
N LEU A 12 -25.31 9.37 2.76
CA LEU A 12 -24.80 10.17 1.64
C LEU A 12 -25.88 11.10 1.07
N ASN A 13 -27.15 10.70 1.12
CA ASN A 13 -28.28 11.49 0.64
C ASN A 13 -28.54 12.75 1.49
N ASP A 14 -28.02 12.79 2.72
CA ASP A 14 -28.16 13.93 3.62
C ASP A 14 -27.09 15.01 3.34
N VAL A 15 -26.10 14.70 2.49
CA VAL A 15 -25.04 15.61 2.06
C VAL A 15 -25.44 16.26 0.72
N PRO A 16 -25.28 17.59 0.54
CA PRO A 16 -25.50 18.25 -0.74
C PRO A 16 -24.69 17.59 -1.87
N MET A 17 -25.31 17.36 -3.04
CA MET A 17 -24.66 16.66 -4.17
C MET A 17 -23.33 17.30 -4.60
N GLU A 18 -23.21 18.62 -4.48
CA GLU A 18 -21.98 19.37 -4.80
C GLU A 18 -20.81 19.08 -3.85
N ASP A 19 -21.08 18.54 -2.66
CA ASP A 19 -20.09 18.19 -1.64
C ASP A 19 -19.82 16.69 -1.58
N GLN A 20 -20.49 15.89 -2.43
CA GLN A 20 -20.33 14.45 -2.44
C GLN A 20 -19.07 14.06 -3.26
N PRO A 21 -18.15 13.26 -2.70
CA PRO A 21 -17.11 12.61 -3.48
C PRO A 21 -17.73 11.54 -4.39
N GLU A 22 -17.03 11.15 -5.45
CA GLU A 22 -17.47 10.04 -6.31
C GLU A 22 -17.54 8.71 -5.51
N PRO A 23 -18.75 8.22 -5.18
CA PRO A 23 -18.90 7.18 -4.18
C PRO A 23 -18.43 5.81 -4.69
N ARG A 24 -18.45 5.58 -6.01
CA ARG A 24 -18.09 4.28 -6.60
C ARG A 24 -16.61 3.97 -6.40
N VAL A 25 -15.75 4.97 -6.63
CA VAL A 25 -14.29 4.83 -6.51
C VAL A 25 -13.92 4.59 -5.05
N VAL A 26 -14.48 5.38 -4.14
CA VAL A 26 -14.24 5.27 -2.69
C VAL A 26 -14.73 3.91 -2.17
N HIS A 27 -15.92 3.47 -2.58
CA HIS A 27 -16.47 2.19 -2.17
C HIS A 27 -15.61 1.00 -2.64
N LEU A 28 -15.19 1.00 -3.90
CA LEU A 28 -14.34 -0.06 -4.45
C LEU A 28 -12.96 -0.07 -3.77
N ALA A 29 -12.35 1.09 -3.57
CA ALA A 29 -11.06 1.20 -2.89
C ALA A 29 -11.16 0.70 -1.44
N PHE A 30 -12.25 1.01 -0.74
CA PHE A 30 -12.51 0.50 0.61
C PHE A 30 -12.62 -1.03 0.64
N GLN A 31 -13.36 -1.63 -0.30
CA GLN A 31 -13.48 -3.08 -0.40
C GLN A 31 -12.13 -3.75 -0.68
N VAL A 32 -11.32 -3.20 -1.58
CA VAL A 32 -9.99 -3.73 -1.89
C VAL A 32 -9.07 -3.63 -0.67
N MET A 33 -9.03 -2.47 0.00
CA MET A 33 -8.23 -2.25 1.20
C MET A 33 -8.59 -3.24 2.31
N VAL A 34 -9.88 -3.33 2.66
CA VAL A 34 -10.36 -4.23 3.72
C VAL A 34 -10.17 -5.69 3.31
N GLY A 35 -10.50 -6.06 2.08
CA GLY A 35 -10.35 -7.42 1.58
C GLY A 35 -8.90 -7.91 1.66
N ILE A 36 -7.94 -7.10 1.23
CA ILE A 36 -6.52 -7.45 1.34
C ILE A 36 -6.06 -7.44 2.81
N GLY A 37 -6.46 -6.44 3.60
CA GLY A 37 -6.12 -6.35 5.02
C GLY A 37 -6.59 -7.57 5.83
N THR A 38 -7.83 -7.99 5.63
CA THR A 38 -8.37 -9.21 6.25
C THR A 38 -7.63 -10.45 5.75
N THR A 39 -7.31 -10.53 4.45
CA THR A 39 -6.55 -11.66 3.89
C THR A 39 -5.15 -11.77 4.51
N LEU A 40 -4.45 -10.64 4.69
CA LEU A 40 -3.15 -10.58 5.37
C LEU A 40 -3.23 -11.14 6.79
N ILE A 41 -4.26 -10.74 7.55
CA ILE A 41 -4.51 -11.23 8.91
C ILE A 41 -4.77 -12.75 8.89
N LEU A 42 -5.66 -13.22 8.01
CA LEU A 42 -6.03 -14.64 7.93
C LEU A 42 -4.82 -15.53 7.58
N VAL A 43 -3.97 -15.10 6.63
CA VAL A 43 -2.77 -15.85 6.26
C VAL A 43 -1.74 -15.83 7.38
N SER A 44 -1.59 -14.71 8.10
CA SER A 44 -0.72 -14.62 9.28
C SER A 44 -1.17 -15.58 10.39
N LEU A 45 -2.48 -15.58 10.71
CA LEU A 45 -3.06 -16.50 11.69
C LEU A 45 -2.90 -17.97 11.27
N TRP A 46 -3.12 -18.27 9.98
CA TRP A 46 -2.90 -19.61 9.45
C TRP A 46 -1.44 -20.06 9.57
N PHE A 47 -0.48 -19.19 9.25
CA PHE A 47 0.94 -19.46 9.41
C PHE A 47 1.28 -19.79 10.87
N TRP A 48 0.90 -18.92 11.80
CA TRP A 48 1.17 -19.10 13.23
C TRP A 48 0.48 -20.33 13.82
N ALA A 49 -0.78 -20.58 13.46
CA ALA A 49 -1.51 -21.77 13.91
C ALA A 49 -0.81 -23.06 13.46
N THR A 50 -0.26 -23.10 12.24
CA THR A 50 0.50 -24.27 11.78
C THR A 50 1.86 -24.41 12.48
N ALA A 51 2.55 -23.30 12.74
CA ALA A 51 3.83 -23.30 13.44
C ALA A 51 3.66 -23.78 14.89
N TRP A 52 2.62 -23.31 15.59
CA TRP A 52 2.29 -23.75 16.96
C TRP A 52 1.90 -25.22 17.01
N ARG A 53 1.09 -25.72 16.08
CA ARG A 53 0.70 -27.15 16.04
C ARG A 53 1.87 -28.08 15.77
N LYS A 54 2.85 -27.66 14.98
CA LYS A 54 4.02 -28.48 14.62
C LYS A 54 5.21 -28.31 15.57
N GLY A 55 5.19 -27.31 16.45
CA GLY A 55 6.31 -26.94 17.32
C GLY A 55 7.56 -26.44 16.57
N ARG A 56 7.44 -26.16 15.27
CA ARG A 56 8.54 -25.71 14.41
C ARG A 56 8.02 -24.81 13.28
N VAL A 57 8.85 -23.85 12.86
CA VAL A 57 8.55 -22.92 11.77
C VAL A 57 8.97 -23.54 10.44
N GLU A 58 8.16 -24.46 9.94
CA GLU A 58 8.35 -25.09 8.62
C GLU A 58 7.15 -24.81 7.71
N PRO A 59 7.19 -23.72 6.93
CA PRO A 59 6.10 -23.38 6.04
C PRO A 59 6.00 -24.33 4.85
N ASN A 60 4.76 -24.73 4.53
CA ASN A 60 4.48 -25.49 3.31
C ASN A 60 4.64 -24.60 2.06
N THR A 61 4.82 -25.20 0.88
CA THR A 61 4.90 -24.51 -0.41
C THR A 61 3.72 -23.57 -0.66
N TRP A 62 2.52 -23.93 -0.19
CA TRP A 62 1.34 -23.05 -0.27
C TRP A 62 1.44 -21.81 0.62
N GLN A 63 2.02 -21.94 1.82
CA GLN A 63 2.25 -20.80 2.72
C GLN A 63 3.28 -19.84 2.15
N LEU A 64 4.36 -20.38 1.58
CA LEU A 64 5.38 -19.58 0.90
C LEU A 64 4.80 -18.84 -0.32
N ARG A 65 3.99 -19.51 -1.14
CA ARG A 65 3.30 -18.87 -2.28
C ARG A 65 2.35 -17.76 -1.83
N ALA A 66 1.59 -17.99 -0.77
CA ALA A 66 0.71 -16.97 -0.20
C ALA A 66 1.50 -15.75 0.29
N LEU A 67 2.60 -15.96 1.02
CA LEU A 67 3.46 -14.86 1.49
C LEU A 67 4.06 -14.05 0.32
N VAL A 68 4.51 -14.71 -0.74
CA VAL A 68 5.04 -14.05 -1.94
C VAL A 68 3.95 -13.24 -2.64
N ALA A 69 2.71 -13.75 -2.74
CA ALA A 69 1.58 -13.04 -3.34
C ALA A 69 1.10 -11.86 -2.48
N LEU A 70 1.22 -11.96 -1.16
CA LEU A 70 0.81 -10.92 -0.23
C LEU A 70 1.74 -9.70 -0.22
N ALA A 71 3.01 -9.87 -0.59
CA ALA A 71 3.97 -8.76 -0.66
C ALA A 71 3.49 -7.63 -1.61
N PRO A 72 3.16 -7.88 -2.89
CA PRO A 72 2.58 -6.85 -3.76
C PRO A 72 1.15 -6.47 -3.36
N ALA A 73 0.36 -7.41 -2.81
CA ALA A 73 -1.02 -7.11 -2.38
C ALA A 73 -1.04 -6.07 -1.24
N GLY A 74 -0.10 -6.15 -0.29
CA GLY A 74 0.01 -5.16 0.78
C GLY A 74 0.27 -3.74 0.26
N PHE A 75 1.07 -3.61 -0.80
CA PHE A 75 1.27 -2.32 -1.46
C PHE A 75 -0.03 -1.79 -2.09
N ILE A 76 -0.79 -2.66 -2.77
CA ILE A 76 -2.10 -2.30 -3.33
C ILE A 76 -3.08 -1.86 -2.24
N ALA A 77 -3.06 -2.50 -1.06
CA ALA A 77 -3.91 -2.10 0.05
C ALA A 77 -3.57 -0.70 0.59
N ILE A 78 -2.28 -0.34 0.61
CA ILE A 78 -1.82 1.01 0.99
C ILE A 78 -2.34 2.05 0.00
N GLU A 79 -2.15 1.82 -1.30
CA GLU A 79 -2.64 2.72 -2.35
C GLU A 79 -4.17 2.85 -2.32
N ALA A 80 -4.88 1.75 -2.11
CA ALA A 80 -6.33 1.77 -1.94
C ALA A 80 -6.77 2.59 -0.72
N GLY A 81 -6.05 2.49 0.40
CA GLY A 81 -6.29 3.32 1.58
C GLY A 81 -6.11 4.81 1.29
N TRP A 82 -5.05 5.19 0.58
CA TRP A 82 -4.84 6.56 0.11
C TRP A 82 -5.98 7.06 -0.78
N ILE A 83 -6.47 6.21 -1.70
CA ILE A 83 -7.61 6.56 -2.55
C ILE A 83 -8.86 6.80 -1.71
N VAL A 84 -9.16 5.95 -0.71
CA VAL A 84 -10.30 6.15 0.20
C VAL A 84 -10.21 7.50 0.89
N THR A 85 -9.04 7.88 1.40
CA THR A 85 -8.87 9.14 2.15
C THR A 85 -8.82 10.37 1.25
N GLU A 86 -8.14 10.30 0.10
CA GLU A 86 -7.94 11.47 -0.78
C GLU A 86 -9.14 11.71 -1.69
N VAL A 87 -9.66 10.66 -2.32
CA VAL A 87 -10.86 10.79 -3.17
C VAL A 87 -12.10 10.99 -2.31
N GLY A 88 -12.18 10.36 -1.14
CA GLY A 88 -13.28 10.57 -0.19
C GLY A 88 -13.33 11.99 0.40
N ARG A 89 -12.25 12.76 0.29
CA ARG A 89 -12.20 14.17 0.73
C ARG A 89 -12.62 15.14 -0.38
N GLN A 90 -12.63 14.72 -1.64
CA GLN A 90 -13.12 15.57 -2.74
C GLN A 90 -14.57 16.00 -2.47
N PRO A 91 -14.96 17.24 -2.79
CA PRO A 91 -14.21 18.28 -3.53
C PRO A 91 -13.37 19.23 -2.63
N TRP A 92 -13.11 18.85 -1.38
CA TRP A 92 -12.50 19.74 -0.40
C TRP A 92 -10.98 19.56 -0.31
N ILE A 93 -10.24 20.67 -0.21
CA ILE A 93 -8.87 20.64 0.30
C ILE A 93 -8.90 20.79 1.82
N ILE A 94 -9.62 21.80 2.30
CA ILE A 94 -9.89 21.97 3.72
C ILE A 94 -11.40 22.00 3.84
N GLN A 95 -11.95 21.00 4.53
CA GLN A 95 -13.40 20.82 4.71
C GLN A 95 -14.03 22.11 5.24
N GLY A 96 -15.03 22.64 4.52
CA GLY A 96 -15.74 23.88 4.86
C GLY A 96 -14.94 25.18 4.70
N VAL A 97 -13.71 25.13 4.16
CA VAL A 97 -12.83 26.31 4.01
C VAL A 97 -12.39 26.54 2.56
N MET A 98 -11.94 25.50 1.84
CA MET A 98 -11.39 25.65 0.49
C MET A 98 -11.68 24.42 -0.39
N ARG A 99 -12.25 24.67 -1.58
CA ARG A 99 -12.50 23.65 -2.61
C ARG A 99 -11.26 23.42 -3.47
N THR A 100 -11.20 22.25 -4.12
CA THR A 100 -10.10 21.88 -5.02
C THR A 100 -10.06 22.71 -6.30
N GLU A 101 -11.21 23.18 -6.79
CA GLU A 101 -11.31 24.05 -7.95
C GLU A 101 -10.65 25.43 -7.73
N ASP A 102 -10.78 25.98 -6.52
CA ASP A 102 -10.24 27.29 -6.17
C ASP A 102 -8.70 27.30 -6.02
N ALA A 103 -8.11 26.12 -5.80
CA ALA A 103 -6.68 25.96 -5.57
C ALA A 103 -5.88 25.69 -6.85
N VAL A 104 -6.54 25.44 -7.98
CA VAL A 104 -5.87 25.16 -9.25
C VAL A 104 -5.29 26.44 -9.83
N THR A 105 -4.00 26.44 -10.16
CA THR A 105 -3.32 27.57 -10.82
C THR A 105 -3.18 27.32 -12.31
N GLN A 106 -3.41 28.34 -13.13
CA GLN A 106 -3.24 28.24 -14.59
C GLN A 106 -1.77 28.43 -14.96
N VAL A 107 -1.02 27.33 -15.04
CA VAL A 107 0.38 27.34 -15.47
C VAL A 107 0.47 26.90 -16.95
N PRO A 108 1.11 27.71 -17.82
CA PRO A 108 1.35 27.30 -19.20
C PRO A 108 2.13 25.97 -19.27
N ASN A 109 1.76 25.08 -20.20
CA ASN A 109 2.43 23.80 -20.43
C ASN A 109 2.45 22.82 -19.24
N GLN A 110 1.48 22.87 -18.33
CA GLN A 110 1.38 21.93 -17.20
C GLN A 110 1.49 20.44 -17.60
N PHE A 111 0.93 20.07 -18.76
CA PHE A 111 0.98 18.69 -19.27
C PHE A 111 2.40 18.24 -19.65
N ALA A 112 3.26 19.16 -20.09
CA ALA A 112 4.65 18.84 -20.41
C ALA A 112 5.44 18.52 -19.13
N ALA A 113 5.25 19.31 -18.07
CA ALA A 113 5.86 19.05 -16.77
C ALA A 113 5.33 17.74 -16.17
N PHE A 114 4.00 17.53 -16.19
CA PHE A 114 3.38 16.29 -15.73
C PHE A 114 3.91 15.05 -16.47
N GLY A 115 4.00 15.11 -17.81
CA GLY A 115 4.58 14.04 -18.62
C GLY A 115 6.05 13.78 -18.29
N GLY A 116 6.84 14.85 -18.10
CA GLY A 116 8.24 14.76 -17.69
C GLY A 116 8.43 14.05 -16.35
N PHE A 117 7.68 14.45 -15.32
CA PHE A 117 7.71 13.78 -14.01
C PHE A 117 7.20 12.34 -14.08
N THR A 118 6.17 12.07 -14.89
CA THR A 118 5.66 10.70 -15.08
C THR A 118 6.72 9.79 -15.70
N ILE A 119 7.41 10.23 -16.75
CA ILE A 119 8.50 9.47 -17.38
C ILE A 119 9.64 9.27 -16.38
N LEU A 120 10.03 10.32 -15.65
CA LEU A 120 11.08 10.24 -14.63
C LEU A 120 10.75 9.18 -13.56
N TYR A 121 9.55 9.22 -12.99
CA TYR A 121 9.13 8.25 -11.97
C TYR A 121 8.98 6.84 -12.52
N ALA A 122 8.53 6.68 -13.77
CA ALA A 122 8.50 5.39 -14.43
C ALA A 122 9.91 4.79 -14.61
N LEU A 123 10.88 5.61 -15.05
CA LEU A 123 12.28 5.19 -15.18
C LEU A 123 12.89 4.82 -13.83
N LEU A 124 12.64 5.60 -12.78
CA LEU A 124 13.05 5.31 -11.41
C LEU A 124 12.46 3.99 -10.92
N ALA A 125 11.16 3.77 -11.11
CA ALA A 125 10.49 2.53 -10.72
C ALA A 125 11.09 1.30 -11.43
N VAL A 126 11.29 1.37 -12.75
CA VAL A 126 11.89 0.27 -13.53
C VAL A 126 13.32 0.01 -13.07
N THR A 127 14.13 1.05 -12.87
CA THR A 127 15.52 0.93 -12.42
C THR A 127 15.59 0.30 -11.03
N THR A 128 14.76 0.75 -10.09
CA THR A 128 14.70 0.20 -8.73
C THR A 128 14.27 -1.28 -8.75
N VAL A 129 13.24 -1.65 -9.50
CA VAL A 129 12.82 -3.05 -9.62
C VAL A 129 13.91 -3.91 -10.26
N TRP A 130 14.62 -3.39 -11.27
CA TRP A 130 15.74 -4.08 -11.90
C TRP A 130 16.90 -4.29 -10.91
N LEU A 131 17.30 -3.25 -10.17
CA LEU A 131 18.34 -3.33 -9.16
C LEU A 131 17.97 -4.30 -8.02
N LEU A 132 16.74 -4.26 -7.53
CA LEU A 132 16.26 -5.20 -6.50
C LEU A 132 16.26 -6.64 -7.01
N ARG A 133 15.87 -6.88 -8.28
CA ARG A 133 15.96 -8.21 -8.89
C ARG A 133 17.40 -8.68 -9.09
N LEU A 134 18.31 -7.77 -9.44
CA LEU A 134 19.73 -8.07 -9.56
C LEU A 134 20.31 -8.44 -8.20
N LEU A 135 20.03 -7.65 -7.16
CA LEU A 135 20.49 -7.89 -5.80
C LEU A 135 19.92 -9.19 -5.23
N ALA A 136 18.64 -9.48 -5.45
CA ALA A 136 18.00 -10.72 -4.99
C ALA A 136 18.57 -11.99 -5.66
N LYS A 137 19.17 -11.87 -6.84
CA LYS A 137 19.86 -12.99 -7.53
C LYS A 137 21.31 -13.13 -7.12
N SER A 138 21.95 -12.04 -6.70
CA SER A 138 23.30 -12.06 -6.15
C SER A 138 23.29 -12.76 -4.80
N ARG A 139 24.10 -13.81 -4.63
CA ARG A 139 24.27 -14.43 -3.30
C ARG A 139 24.85 -13.40 -2.34
N PRO A 140 24.43 -13.34 -1.07
CA PRO A 140 25.10 -12.47 -0.11
C PRO A 140 26.60 -12.81 -0.11
N PRO A 141 27.49 -11.81 -0.08
CA PRO A 141 28.91 -12.07 0.12
C PRO A 141 29.04 -12.93 1.37
N VAL A 142 29.71 -14.08 1.27
CA VAL A 142 30.18 -14.79 2.45
C VAL A 142 31.06 -13.78 3.17
N GLU A 143 30.59 -13.30 4.31
CA GLU A 143 31.36 -12.44 5.19
C GLU A 143 32.64 -13.20 5.50
N ARG A 144 33.75 -12.80 4.87
CA ARG A 144 35.05 -13.35 5.22
C ARG A 144 35.33 -12.84 6.62
N THR A 145 34.96 -13.62 7.62
CA THR A 145 35.49 -13.45 8.97
C THR A 145 37.01 -13.37 8.84
N SER A 146 37.55 -12.18 9.10
CA SER A 146 38.96 -11.85 9.08
C SER A 146 39.66 -12.52 10.27
N GLU A 147 39.65 -13.85 10.32
CA GLU A 147 40.14 -14.66 11.44
C GLU A 147 41.09 -15.76 10.99
N GLU A 148 41.82 -15.52 9.90
CA GLU A 148 43.03 -16.25 9.54
C GLU A 148 44.11 -15.25 9.13
N ALA A 149 44.56 -14.44 10.09
CA ALA A 149 45.94 -13.99 10.07
C ALA A 149 46.75 -15.12 10.71
N PRO A 150 47.66 -15.81 9.99
CA PRO A 150 48.50 -16.82 10.62
C PRO A 150 49.37 -16.11 11.66
N HIS A 151 49.19 -16.47 12.92
CA HIS A 151 50.18 -16.19 13.96
C HIS A 151 51.48 -16.87 13.54
N VAL A 152 52.38 -16.09 12.93
CA VAL A 152 53.75 -16.50 12.67
C VAL A 152 54.43 -16.58 14.04
N ALA A 153 54.91 -17.79 14.35
CA ALA A 153 55.61 -18.16 15.57
C ALA A 153 56.94 -17.40 15.76
#